data_AF-A0AAI8GDA9-F1
#
_entry.id   AF-A0AAI8GDA9-F1
#
_cell.length_a   1.000
_cell.length_b   1.000
_cell.length_c   1.000
_cell.angle_alpha   90.00
_cell.angle_beta   90.00
_cell.angle_gamma   90.00
#
_symmetry.space_group_name_H-M   'P 1'
#
loop_
_entity.id
_entity.type
_entity.pdbx_description
1 polymer ?
#
loop_
_entity_poly.entity_id
_entity_poly.type
_entity_poly.pdbx_seq_one_letter_code
_entity_poly.pdbx_strand_id
1 'polypeptide(L)'
;MLIINQGWNLLKVYYDPNFTFQELLDYYAPLIVDINDEKFIDLHSLNIVNLLGLQPVRRYHEELNGWLFNVNEYETNELLPLENLITFNAENFEKFKISNALSLEHLKYNEIYNNSFLKVENTLNNLECVISLNSNFLTKNLEIFADKEFEFLLEIYVALSIKRLVSKHSLNSSFNHPCIFRIELFNSSYVQVYKLLEEFRNFNLKFSEQISKLYDEFKRQPKSPELERLLQNTLLDDFTRTIYNYGNIILLIEDLKKLDELTSLFNKST
;
A
#
# COMPACT_ATOMS: atom_id res chain seq x y z
N MET A 1 7.46 4.32 -27.25
CA MET A 1 8.91 4.19 -27.53
C MET A 1 9.41 5.57 -27.94
N LEU A 2 10.10 6.28 -27.05
CA LEU A 2 10.82 7.50 -27.39
C LEU A 2 12.15 7.06 -28.03
N ILE A 3 12.39 7.48 -29.28
CA ILE A 3 13.63 7.18 -30.00
C ILE A 3 14.52 8.41 -29.87
N ILE A 4 15.64 8.26 -29.17
CA ILE A 4 16.59 9.35 -28.89
C ILE A 4 17.71 9.28 -29.94
N ASN A 5 18.03 10.41 -30.59
CA ASN A 5 18.94 10.46 -31.74
C ASN A 5 20.39 10.05 -31.42
N GLN A 6 21.13 9.66 -32.47
CA GLN A 6 22.56 9.35 -32.44
C GLN A 6 23.41 10.60 -32.16
N GLY A 7 24.09 10.59 -31.02
CA GLY A 7 25.00 11.60 -30.48
C GLY A 7 25.45 11.18 -29.08
N TRP A 8 26.53 11.75 -28.53
CA TRP A 8 26.84 11.55 -27.11
C TRP A 8 25.68 12.12 -26.29
N ASN A 9 24.91 11.25 -25.66
CA ASN A 9 23.79 11.66 -24.84
C ASN A 9 24.26 11.76 -23.39
N LEU A 10 24.12 12.95 -22.80
CA LEU A 10 24.27 13.10 -21.37
C LEU A 10 22.97 12.65 -20.73
N LEU A 11 23.05 11.59 -19.93
CA LEU A 11 21.94 11.04 -19.18
C LEU A 11 22.17 11.33 -17.71
N LYS A 12 21.21 11.96 -17.04
CA LYS A 12 21.22 12.10 -15.58
C LYS A 12 20.05 11.34 -14.98
N VAL A 13 20.32 10.64 -13.88
CA VAL A 13 19.28 9.95 -13.11
C VAL A 13 19.25 10.51 -11.71
N TYR A 14 18.11 11.05 -11.33
CA TYR A 14 17.83 11.60 -10.01
C TYR A 14 16.95 10.63 -9.23
N TYR A 15 17.32 10.33 -8.00
CA TYR A 15 16.56 9.46 -7.11
C TYR A 15 16.73 9.87 -5.65
N ASP A 16 15.79 9.47 -4.81
CA ASP A 16 15.76 9.87 -3.41
C ASP A 16 17.00 9.33 -2.65
N PRO A 17 17.64 10.16 -1.81
CA PRO A 17 18.89 9.80 -1.13
C PRO A 17 18.76 8.67 -0.10
N ASN A 18 17.54 8.32 0.31
CA ASN A 18 17.30 7.20 1.22
C ASN A 18 17.39 5.83 0.53
N PHE A 19 17.51 5.78 -0.80
CA PHE A 19 17.75 4.55 -1.54
C PHE A 19 19.18 4.50 -2.09
N THR A 20 19.76 3.31 -2.06
CA THR A 20 20.83 2.94 -2.97
C THR A 20 20.26 2.74 -4.38
N PHE A 21 21.11 2.81 -5.40
CA PHE A 21 20.65 2.70 -6.78
C PHE A 21 20.01 1.33 -7.09
N GLN A 22 20.49 0.25 -6.47
CA GLN A 22 19.93 -1.09 -6.63
C GLN A 22 18.54 -1.23 -5.99
N GLU A 23 18.35 -0.64 -4.81
CA GLU A 23 17.08 -0.71 -4.06
C GLU A 23 15.90 -0.04 -4.78
N LEU A 24 16.18 0.83 -5.76
CA LEU A 24 15.12 1.46 -6.56
C LEU A 24 14.22 0.41 -7.25
N LEU A 25 14.80 -0.70 -7.72
CA LEU A 25 14.03 -1.78 -8.36
C LEU A 25 13.28 -2.62 -7.31
N ASP A 26 13.93 -2.93 -6.18
CA ASP A 26 13.37 -3.80 -5.15
C ASP A 26 12.13 -3.17 -4.47
N TYR A 27 12.12 -1.84 -4.34
CA TYR A 27 11.02 -1.12 -3.70
C TYR A 27 10.12 -0.36 -4.68
N TYR A 28 10.37 -0.50 -5.99
CA TYR A 28 9.71 0.26 -7.05
C TYR A 28 9.74 1.77 -6.80
N ALA A 29 10.86 2.27 -6.29
CA ALA A 29 11.06 3.70 -6.06
C ALA A 29 11.02 4.43 -7.40
N PRO A 30 10.43 5.64 -7.47
CA PRO A 30 10.45 6.41 -8.70
C PRO A 30 11.82 7.08 -8.90
N LEU A 31 12.12 7.42 -10.14
CA LEU A 31 13.27 8.23 -10.50
C LEU A 31 12.91 9.30 -11.54
N ILE A 32 13.75 10.31 -11.68
CA ILE A 32 13.69 11.28 -12.75
C ILE A 32 14.87 11.03 -13.68
N VAL A 33 14.60 10.98 -14.97
CA VAL A 33 15.61 10.85 -16.02
C VAL A 33 15.69 12.19 -16.76
N ASP A 34 16.88 12.75 -16.86
CA ASP A 34 17.17 13.88 -17.72
C ASP A 34 17.97 13.40 -18.93
N ILE A 35 17.44 13.65 -20.12
CA ILE A 35 18.04 13.26 -21.39
C ILE A 35 18.14 14.51 -22.25
N ASN A 36 19.37 14.98 -22.48
CA ASN A 36 19.61 16.18 -23.30
C ASN A 36 18.75 17.39 -22.87
N ASP A 37 18.70 17.65 -21.56
CA ASP A 37 17.95 18.73 -20.89
C ASP A 37 16.42 18.54 -20.85
N GLU A 38 15.90 17.42 -21.36
CA GLU A 38 14.50 17.04 -21.21
C GLU A 38 14.32 16.06 -20.05
N LYS A 39 13.48 16.45 -19.08
CA LYS A 39 13.21 15.65 -17.87
C LYS A 39 11.96 14.79 -18.02
N PHE A 40 12.07 13.57 -17.58
CA PHE A 40 11.03 12.56 -17.54
C PHE A 40 11.00 11.86 -16.18
N ILE A 41 9.89 11.23 -15.84
CA ILE A 41 9.71 10.45 -14.62
C ILE A 41 9.45 9.00 -14.99
N ASP A 42 10.18 8.10 -14.35
CA ASP A 42 9.83 6.68 -14.24
C ASP A 42 9.26 6.46 -12.83
N LEU A 43 7.99 6.06 -12.74
CA LEU A 43 7.31 5.93 -11.45
C LEU A 43 7.70 4.68 -10.66
N HIS A 44 8.37 3.71 -11.29
CA HIS A 44 8.65 2.40 -10.68
C HIS A 44 10.08 1.90 -10.93
N SER A 45 10.96 2.77 -11.46
CA SER A 45 12.36 2.48 -11.76
C SER A 45 12.60 1.22 -12.59
N LEU A 46 11.65 0.78 -13.42
CA LEU A 46 11.84 -0.38 -14.29
C LEU A 46 12.96 -0.14 -15.31
N ASN A 47 13.22 1.11 -15.65
CA ASN A 47 14.25 1.47 -16.61
C ASN A 47 15.69 1.39 -16.03
N ILE A 48 15.88 1.25 -14.71
CA ILE A 48 17.24 1.18 -14.15
C ILE A 48 17.98 -0.08 -14.58
N VAL A 49 17.27 -1.15 -14.95
CA VAL A 49 17.89 -2.40 -15.41
C VAL A 49 18.79 -2.18 -16.62
N ASN A 50 18.46 -1.19 -17.46
CA ASN A 50 19.25 -0.78 -18.61
C ASN A 50 20.51 0.01 -18.21
N LEU A 51 20.63 0.41 -16.94
CA LEU A 51 21.72 1.22 -16.38
C LEU A 51 22.59 0.46 -15.38
N LEU A 52 22.12 -0.66 -14.81
CA LEU A 52 22.86 -1.43 -13.80
C LEU A 52 24.22 -1.95 -14.29
N GLY A 53 24.40 -2.09 -15.61
CA GLY A 53 25.68 -2.48 -16.23
C GLY A 53 26.62 -1.30 -16.55
N LEU A 54 26.16 -0.06 -16.42
CA LEU A 54 26.93 1.15 -16.73
C LEU A 54 27.57 1.72 -15.46
N GLN A 55 28.77 2.28 -15.61
CA GLN A 55 29.41 3.05 -14.55
C GLN A 55 29.12 4.53 -14.76
N PRO A 56 28.57 5.23 -13.76
CA PRO A 56 28.35 6.67 -13.87
C PRO A 56 29.69 7.40 -13.89
N VAL A 57 29.78 8.42 -14.75
CA VAL A 57 30.95 9.29 -14.85
C VAL A 57 31.06 10.23 -13.66
N ARG A 58 29.92 10.61 -13.06
CA ARG A 58 29.85 11.42 -11.84
C ARG A 58 28.70 11.00 -10.95
N ARG A 59 28.91 11.16 -9.64
CA ARG A 59 27.90 11.01 -8.59
C ARG A 59 27.95 12.21 -7.67
N TYR A 60 26.82 12.85 -7.42
CA TYR A 60 26.73 14.02 -6.54
C TYR A 60 25.28 14.20 -6.05
N HIS A 61 25.03 15.25 -5.27
CA HIS A 61 23.69 15.62 -4.83
C HIS A 61 23.23 16.92 -5.47
N GLU A 62 21.97 16.97 -5.88
CA GLU A 62 21.35 18.15 -6.51
C GLU A 62 19.98 18.39 -5.90
N GLU A 63 19.58 19.67 -5.82
CA GLU A 63 18.23 20.04 -5.41
C GLU A 63 17.38 20.34 -6.65
N LEU A 64 16.21 19.72 -6.73
CA LEU A 64 15.22 19.94 -7.79
C LEU A 64 13.85 20.18 -7.15
N ASN A 65 13.22 21.32 -7.44
CA ASN A 65 11.93 21.73 -6.88
C ASN A 65 11.85 21.63 -5.33
N GLY A 66 12.94 21.98 -4.62
CA GLY A 66 12.98 21.94 -3.15
C GLY A 66 13.23 20.55 -2.56
N TRP A 67 13.56 19.55 -3.38
CA TRP A 67 13.86 18.18 -2.95
C TRP A 67 15.32 17.83 -3.26
N LEU A 68 16.00 17.22 -2.31
CA LEU A 68 17.38 16.74 -2.48
C LEU A 68 17.38 15.37 -3.16
N PHE A 69 18.23 15.20 -4.16
CA PHE A 69 18.39 13.96 -4.91
C PHE A 69 19.84 13.48 -4.93
N ASN A 70 20.02 12.17 -4.95
CA ASN A 70 21.22 11.56 -5.51
C ASN A 70 21.16 11.68 -7.04
N VAL A 71 22.27 12.08 -7.66
CA VAL A 71 22.40 12.20 -9.11
C VAL A 71 23.52 11.31 -9.61
N ASN A 72 23.18 10.43 -10.55
CA ASN A 72 24.15 9.65 -11.32
C ASN A 72 24.16 10.19 -12.76
N GLU A 73 25.31 10.66 -13.23
CA GLU A 73 25.52 11.08 -14.61
C GLU A 73 26.17 9.97 -15.41
N TYR A 74 25.67 9.72 -16.62
CA TYR A 74 26.20 8.74 -17.56
C TYR A 74 26.45 9.42 -18.90
N GLU A 75 27.56 9.06 -19.53
CA GLU A 75 27.82 9.34 -20.93
C GLU A 75 27.56 8.05 -21.70
N THR A 76 26.60 8.08 -22.63
CA THR A 76 26.31 6.91 -23.46
C THR A 76 26.16 7.30 -24.93
N ASN A 77 26.68 6.42 -25.78
CA ASN A 77 26.59 6.49 -27.23
C ASN A 77 25.45 5.59 -27.74
N GLU A 78 24.87 4.79 -26.84
CA GLU A 78 23.88 3.77 -27.14
C GLU A 78 22.46 4.31 -26.90
N LEU A 79 21.55 3.89 -27.76
CA LEU A 79 20.11 4.09 -27.56
C LEU A 79 19.64 3.18 -26.44
N LEU A 80 19.46 3.74 -25.25
CA LEU A 80 18.85 3.02 -24.14
C LEU A 80 17.33 2.90 -24.36
N PRO A 81 16.74 1.70 -24.34
CA PRO A 81 15.32 1.51 -24.53
C PRO A 81 14.57 1.89 -23.25
N LEU A 82 14.30 3.18 -23.09
CA LEU A 82 13.53 3.69 -21.95
C LEU A 82 12.02 3.70 -22.29
N GLU A 83 11.24 3.04 -21.45
CA GLU A 83 9.79 2.82 -21.64
C GLU A 83 8.97 3.43 -20.50
N ASN A 84 7.69 3.70 -20.78
CA ASN A 84 6.70 4.19 -19.80
C ASN A 84 7.08 5.46 -19.02
N LEU A 85 7.96 6.28 -19.62
CA LEU A 85 8.33 7.58 -19.09
C LEU A 85 7.18 8.58 -19.25
N ILE A 86 6.91 9.35 -18.20
CA ILE A 86 5.98 10.48 -18.23
C ILE A 86 6.76 11.80 -18.18
N THR A 87 6.23 12.84 -18.84
CA THR A 87 6.90 14.15 -18.89
C THR A 87 7.03 14.76 -17.49
N PHE A 88 8.17 15.38 -17.19
CA PHE A 88 8.33 16.13 -15.94
C PHE A 88 7.51 17.43 -15.98
N ASN A 89 6.47 17.50 -15.15
CA ASN A 89 5.65 18.68 -14.93
C ASN A 89 5.11 18.65 -13.49
N ALA A 90 4.43 19.71 -13.04
CA ALA A 90 3.95 19.81 -11.66
C ALA A 90 3.00 18.66 -11.27
N GLU A 91 2.09 18.26 -12.16
CA GLU A 91 1.15 17.16 -11.91
C GLU A 91 1.89 15.82 -11.74
N ASN A 92 2.78 15.49 -12.66
CA ASN A 92 3.54 14.24 -12.61
C ASN A 92 4.58 14.24 -11.48
N PHE A 93 5.07 15.41 -11.06
CA PHE A 93 5.92 15.52 -9.88
C PHE A 93 5.16 15.26 -8.57
N GLU A 94 3.85 15.55 -8.49
CA GLU A 94 3.02 15.04 -7.38
C GLU A 94 2.97 13.51 -7.37
N LYS A 95 2.80 12.89 -8.55
CA LYS A 95 2.80 11.42 -8.69
C LYS A 95 4.15 10.82 -8.26
N PHE A 96 5.25 11.46 -8.65
CA PHE A 96 6.59 11.10 -8.19
C PHE A 96 6.68 11.10 -6.66
N LYS A 97 6.26 12.18 -6.00
CA LYS A 97 6.33 12.30 -4.53
C LYS A 97 5.48 11.24 -3.83
N ILE A 98 4.29 10.93 -4.37
CA ILE A 98 3.42 9.87 -3.85
C ILE A 98 4.11 8.51 -3.97
N SER A 99 4.59 8.14 -5.17
CA SER A 99 5.30 6.87 -5.39
C SER A 99 6.54 6.75 -4.50
N ASN A 100 7.29 7.84 -4.33
CA ASN A 100 8.46 7.88 -3.46
C ASN A 100 8.10 7.63 -2.00
N ALA A 101 7.03 8.27 -1.50
CA ALA A 101 6.54 8.04 -0.14
C ALA A 101 6.12 6.58 0.10
N LEU A 102 5.44 5.96 -0.86
CA LEU A 102 5.06 4.55 -0.78
C LEU A 102 6.27 3.63 -0.73
N SER A 103 7.26 3.91 -1.58
CA SER A 103 8.50 3.14 -1.66
C SER A 103 9.30 3.23 -0.36
N LEU A 104 9.39 4.43 0.23
CA LEU A 104 10.04 4.64 1.52
C LEU A 104 9.30 3.95 2.65
N GLU A 105 7.97 3.96 2.63
CA GLU A 105 7.19 3.26 3.64
C GLU A 105 7.32 1.74 3.50
N HIS A 106 7.32 1.22 2.26
CA HIS A 106 7.55 -0.18 1.96
C HIS A 106 8.94 -0.65 2.44
N LEU A 107 10.00 0.13 2.16
CA LEU A 107 11.35 -0.08 2.69
C LEU A 107 11.34 -0.18 4.22
N LYS A 108 10.72 0.79 4.91
CA LYS A 108 10.64 0.76 6.39
C LYS A 108 9.91 -0.46 6.91
N TYR A 109 8.87 -0.95 6.23
CA TYR A 109 8.18 -2.18 6.62
C TYR A 109 9.01 -3.45 6.43
N ASN A 110 9.94 -3.46 5.47
CA ASN A 110 10.84 -4.59 5.26
C ASN A 110 12.06 -4.57 6.19
N GLU A 111 12.52 -3.39 6.60
CA GLU A 111 13.76 -3.26 7.41
C GLU A 111 13.51 -3.00 8.89
N ILE A 112 12.60 -2.07 9.22
CA ILE A 112 12.42 -1.55 10.57
C ILE A 112 11.18 -2.18 11.23
N TYR A 113 10.06 -2.22 10.51
CA TYR A 113 8.76 -2.69 11.00
C TYR A 113 8.43 -4.11 10.50
N ASN A 114 9.48 -4.89 10.24
CA ASN A 114 9.37 -6.23 9.66
C ASN A 114 8.66 -7.26 10.56
N ASN A 115 8.33 -6.90 11.79
CA ASN A 115 7.55 -7.69 12.74
C ASN A 115 6.24 -7.02 13.14
N SER A 116 5.77 -6.00 12.43
CA SER A 116 4.41 -5.48 12.61
C SER A 116 3.39 -6.41 11.96
N PHE A 117 2.15 -6.39 12.44
CA PHE A 117 1.05 -7.25 12.00
C PHE A 117 0.71 -7.06 10.52
N LEU A 118 0.52 -5.81 10.09
CA LEU A 118 0.34 -5.46 8.69
C LEU A 118 1.64 -4.89 8.11
N LYS A 119 1.73 -4.85 6.78
CA LYS A 119 2.77 -4.15 6.03
C LYS A 119 2.17 -3.30 4.91
N VAL A 120 2.89 -2.25 4.53
CA VAL A 120 2.61 -1.47 3.31
C VAL A 120 3.49 -2.03 2.19
N GLU A 121 2.89 -2.24 1.03
CA GLU A 121 3.54 -2.68 -0.19
C GLU A 121 3.31 -1.65 -1.28
N ASN A 122 4.38 -1.31 -2.01
CA ASN A 122 4.28 -0.56 -3.25
C ASN A 122 4.01 -1.53 -4.40
N THR A 123 3.25 -1.10 -5.41
CA THR A 123 2.89 -1.94 -6.55
C THR A 123 3.32 -1.31 -7.86
N LEU A 124 3.35 -2.11 -8.92
CA LEU A 124 3.55 -1.61 -10.29
C LEU A 124 2.30 -0.92 -10.86
N ASN A 125 1.17 -0.99 -10.16
CA ASN A 125 -0.05 -0.30 -10.54
C ASN A 125 0.09 1.17 -10.14
N ASN A 126 0.06 2.03 -11.14
CA ASN A 126 0.26 3.47 -11.01
C ASN A 126 -0.52 4.07 -9.82
N LEU A 127 0.22 4.45 -8.76
CA LEU A 127 -0.31 5.05 -7.54
C LEU A 127 -1.37 4.18 -6.84
N GLU A 128 -1.06 2.90 -6.64
CA GLU A 128 -1.80 1.98 -5.77
C GLU A 128 -0.93 1.58 -4.58
N CYS A 129 -1.53 1.65 -3.38
CA CYS A 129 -0.94 1.17 -2.14
C CYS A 129 -1.64 -0.11 -1.70
N VAL A 130 -0.86 -1.14 -1.37
CA VAL A 130 -1.40 -2.38 -0.81
C VAL A 130 -1.04 -2.47 0.66
N ILE A 131 -2.03 -2.78 1.49
CA ILE A 131 -1.84 -3.14 2.89
C ILE A 131 -2.17 -4.61 3.04
N SER A 132 -1.23 -5.39 3.54
CA SER A 132 -1.36 -6.84 3.65
C SER A 132 -0.82 -7.38 4.98
N LEU A 133 -1.12 -8.64 5.29
CA LEU A 133 -0.52 -9.32 6.45
C LEU A 133 0.98 -9.49 6.28
N ASN A 134 1.70 -9.30 7.39
CA ASN A 134 3.13 -9.56 7.43
C ASN A 134 3.40 -11.01 7.84
N SER A 135 3.99 -11.79 6.93
CA SER A 135 4.33 -13.19 7.15
C SER A 135 5.24 -13.43 8.36
N ASN A 136 6.15 -12.51 8.68
CA ASN A 136 7.01 -12.62 9.85
C ASN A 136 6.20 -12.55 11.15
N PHE A 137 5.20 -11.65 11.22
CA PHE A 137 4.33 -11.55 12.39
C PHE A 137 3.46 -12.79 12.53
N LEU A 138 2.86 -13.27 11.43
CA LEU A 138 2.06 -14.50 11.41
C LEU A 138 2.86 -15.70 11.94
N THR A 139 4.08 -15.89 11.42
CA THR A 139 4.96 -17.00 11.80
C THR A 139 5.35 -16.95 13.28
N LYS A 140 5.54 -15.75 13.84
CA LYS A 140 5.85 -15.58 15.26
C LYS A 140 4.66 -15.83 16.19
N ASN A 141 3.44 -15.73 15.68
CA ASN A 141 2.21 -15.74 16.46
C ASN A 141 1.24 -16.84 16.01
N LEU A 142 1.75 -17.99 15.54
CA LEU A 142 0.95 -19.07 14.95
C LEU A 142 -0.22 -19.54 15.82
N GLU A 143 -0.07 -19.57 17.15
CA GLU A 143 -1.15 -19.95 18.07
C GLU A 143 -2.37 -19.03 17.92
N ILE A 144 -2.14 -17.73 17.75
CA ILE A 144 -3.18 -16.71 17.63
C ILE A 144 -3.98 -16.91 16.34
N PHE A 145 -3.29 -17.19 15.24
CA PHE A 145 -3.90 -17.39 13.92
C PHE A 145 -4.40 -18.82 13.70
N ALA A 146 -4.20 -19.73 14.65
CA ALA A 146 -4.81 -21.06 14.64
C ALA A 146 -6.23 -21.06 15.24
N ASP A 147 -6.57 -20.04 16.05
CA ASP A 147 -7.93 -19.85 16.59
C ASP A 147 -8.79 -19.06 15.59
N LYS A 148 -9.64 -19.80 14.85
CA LYS A 148 -10.50 -19.25 13.79
C LYS A 148 -11.50 -18.20 14.29
N GLU A 149 -11.95 -18.31 15.54
CA GLU A 149 -12.89 -17.33 16.10
C GLU A 149 -12.18 -15.99 16.34
N PHE A 150 -10.98 -16.05 16.90
CA PHE A 150 -10.19 -14.85 17.13
C PHE A 150 -9.69 -14.23 15.82
N GLU A 151 -9.18 -15.04 14.89
CA GLU A 151 -8.74 -14.60 13.57
C GLU A 151 -9.86 -13.85 12.83
N PHE A 152 -11.08 -14.39 12.85
CA PHE A 152 -12.23 -13.76 12.22
C PHE A 152 -12.59 -12.40 12.84
N LEU A 153 -12.60 -12.30 14.18
CA LEU A 153 -12.85 -11.03 14.86
C LEU A 153 -11.75 -9.99 14.57
N LEU A 154 -10.49 -10.46 14.54
CA LEU A 154 -9.33 -9.66 14.19
C LEU A 154 -9.47 -9.10 12.78
N GLU A 155 -9.83 -9.93 11.81
CA GLU A 155 -10.03 -9.55 10.42
C GLU A 155 -11.12 -8.47 10.29
N ILE A 156 -12.29 -8.66 10.91
CA ILE A 156 -13.37 -7.67 10.91
C ILE A 156 -12.90 -6.33 11.48
N TYR A 157 -12.24 -6.36 12.64
CA TYR A 157 -11.77 -5.14 13.30
C TYR A 157 -10.78 -4.38 12.44
N VAL A 158 -9.83 -5.09 11.83
CA VAL A 158 -8.83 -4.51 10.93
C VAL A 158 -9.49 -3.95 9.68
N ALA A 159 -10.39 -4.70 9.05
CA ALA A 159 -11.11 -4.26 7.87
C ALA A 159 -11.85 -2.93 8.11
N LEU A 160 -12.60 -2.84 9.21
CA LEU A 160 -13.28 -1.59 9.60
C LEU A 160 -12.30 -0.47 9.95
N SER A 161 -11.19 -0.78 10.61
CA SER A 161 -10.18 0.22 10.99
C SER A 161 -9.50 0.83 9.77
N ILE A 162 -9.11 0.00 8.80
CA ILE A 162 -8.55 0.45 7.53
C ILE A 162 -9.59 1.23 6.74
N LYS A 163 -10.82 0.72 6.62
CA LYS A 163 -11.90 1.44 5.90
C LYS A 163 -12.11 2.83 6.47
N ARG A 164 -12.18 2.96 7.80
CA ARG A 164 -12.34 4.25 8.49
C ARG A 164 -11.15 5.16 8.24
N LEU A 165 -9.93 4.63 8.32
CA LEU A 165 -8.71 5.40 8.09
C LEU A 165 -8.66 5.95 6.66
N VAL A 166 -8.90 5.10 5.65
CA VAL A 166 -8.90 5.50 4.25
C VAL A 166 -10.02 6.50 3.94
N SER A 167 -11.22 6.27 4.48
CA SER A 167 -12.38 7.16 4.29
C SER A 167 -12.18 8.53 4.94
N LYS A 168 -11.48 8.61 6.09
CA LYS A 168 -11.10 9.89 6.72
C LYS A 168 -10.28 10.78 5.78
N HIS A 169 -9.48 10.17 4.92
CA HIS A 169 -8.70 10.86 3.90
C HIS A 169 -9.44 10.96 2.56
N SER A 170 -10.74 10.65 2.46
CA SER A 170 -11.51 10.71 1.20
C SER A 170 -10.89 9.91 0.04
N LEU A 171 -10.28 8.77 0.37
CA LEU A 171 -9.66 7.88 -0.61
C LEU A 171 -10.56 6.67 -0.86
N ASN A 172 -10.41 6.09 -2.05
CA ASN A 172 -11.08 4.83 -2.39
C ASN A 172 -10.21 3.65 -1.98
N SER A 173 -10.88 2.56 -1.61
CA SER A 173 -10.21 1.31 -1.32
C SER A 173 -11.12 0.12 -1.59
N SER A 174 -10.50 -0.97 -1.99
CA SER A 174 -11.15 -2.26 -2.21
C SER A 174 -10.55 -3.34 -1.32
N PHE A 175 -11.36 -4.33 -1.02
CA PHE A 175 -11.01 -5.49 -0.21
C PHE A 175 -11.53 -6.74 -0.93
N ASN A 176 -10.63 -7.39 -1.65
CA ASN A 176 -10.97 -8.54 -2.50
C ASN A 176 -10.50 -9.87 -1.91
N HIS A 177 -9.56 -9.84 -0.97
CA HIS A 177 -9.01 -11.01 -0.29
C HIS A 177 -8.81 -10.71 1.20
N PRO A 178 -8.88 -11.73 2.07
CA PRO A 178 -8.65 -11.58 3.50
C PRO A 178 -7.38 -10.81 3.83
N CYS A 179 -7.54 -9.80 4.66
CA CYS A 179 -6.49 -8.88 5.08
C CYS A 179 -5.62 -8.27 3.93
N ILE A 180 -6.13 -8.19 2.70
CA ILE A 180 -5.47 -7.48 1.59
C ILE A 180 -6.35 -6.30 1.17
N PHE A 181 -5.88 -5.10 1.48
CA PHE A 181 -6.54 -3.84 1.19
C PHE A 181 -5.80 -3.13 0.07
N ARG A 182 -6.51 -2.72 -0.98
CA ARG A 182 -5.94 -1.93 -2.07
C ARG A 182 -6.48 -0.52 -1.97
N ILE A 183 -5.61 0.47 -1.93
CA ILE A 183 -5.94 1.89 -1.79
C ILE A 183 -5.55 2.61 -3.08
N GLU A 184 -6.51 3.29 -3.70
CA GLU A 184 -6.31 4.05 -4.92
C GLU A 184 -5.83 5.47 -4.59
N LEU A 185 -4.68 5.89 -5.14
CA LEU A 185 -4.04 7.17 -4.83
C LEU A 185 -3.94 8.11 -6.05
N PHE A 186 -4.46 7.71 -7.21
CA PHE A 186 -4.36 8.48 -8.46
C PHE A 186 -4.89 9.93 -8.36
N ASN A 187 -5.96 10.16 -7.60
CA ASN A 187 -6.57 11.48 -7.40
C ASN A 187 -6.18 12.16 -6.08
N SER A 188 -5.10 11.68 -5.44
CA SER A 188 -4.68 12.17 -4.13
C SER A 188 -3.53 13.18 -4.23
N SER A 189 -3.33 13.94 -3.16
CA SER A 189 -2.14 14.81 -3.03
C SER A 189 -1.05 14.14 -2.20
N TYR A 190 0.22 14.49 -2.45
CA TYR A 190 1.33 13.99 -1.65
C TYR A 190 1.12 14.16 -0.13
N VAL A 191 0.64 15.32 0.30
CA VAL A 191 0.40 15.63 1.72
C VAL A 191 -0.66 14.70 2.35
N GLN A 192 -1.71 14.40 1.59
CA GLN A 192 -2.77 13.49 2.02
C GLN A 192 -2.26 12.05 2.16
N VAL A 193 -1.50 11.57 1.18
CA VAL A 193 -0.88 10.23 1.23
C VAL A 193 0.10 10.11 2.38
N TYR A 194 0.97 11.10 2.57
CA TYR A 194 1.95 11.10 3.65
C TYR A 194 1.26 10.97 5.03
N LYS A 195 0.19 11.74 5.26
CA LYS A 195 -0.60 11.66 6.50
C LYS A 195 -1.30 10.31 6.66
N LEU A 196 -1.86 9.75 5.59
CA LEU A 196 -2.46 8.42 5.62
C LEU A 196 -1.43 7.37 6.08
N LEU A 197 -0.23 7.37 5.48
CA LEU A 197 0.83 6.41 5.81
C LEU A 197 1.33 6.57 7.24
N GLU A 198 1.48 7.81 7.72
CA GLU A 198 1.86 8.09 9.10
C GLU A 198 0.81 7.59 10.11
N GLU A 199 -0.46 7.91 9.88
CA GLU A 199 -1.56 7.45 10.74
C GLU A 199 -1.71 5.92 10.71
N PHE A 200 -1.55 5.30 9.53
CA PHE A 200 -1.54 3.85 9.39
C PHE A 200 -0.40 3.22 10.19
N ARG A 201 0.83 3.72 10.05
CA ARG A 201 2.00 3.22 10.77
C ARG A 201 1.77 3.27 12.28
N ASN A 202 1.29 4.41 12.78
CA ASN A 202 1.02 4.59 14.21
C ASN A 202 -0.06 3.61 14.71
N PHE A 203 -1.14 3.43 13.93
CA PHE A 203 -2.17 2.43 14.23
C PHE A 203 -1.57 1.02 14.27
N ASN A 204 -0.85 0.63 13.23
CA ASN A 204 -0.35 -0.73 13.04
C ASN A 204 0.69 -1.11 14.11
N LEU A 205 1.63 -0.20 14.45
CA LEU A 205 2.60 -0.44 15.51
C LEU A 205 1.92 -0.69 16.85
N LYS A 206 1.00 0.22 17.24
CA LYS A 206 0.24 0.08 18.49
C LYS A 206 -0.60 -1.19 18.50
N PHE A 207 -1.25 -1.51 17.39
CA PHE A 207 -2.14 -2.66 17.31
C PHE A 207 -1.37 -3.98 17.34
N SER A 208 -0.22 -4.05 16.66
CA SER A 208 0.67 -5.22 16.67
C SER A 208 1.05 -5.65 18.08
N GLU A 209 1.35 -4.69 18.97
CA GLU A 209 1.70 -4.94 20.37
C GLU A 209 0.50 -5.41 21.22
N GLN A 210 -0.72 -5.12 20.78
CA GLN A 210 -1.95 -5.42 21.52
C GLN A 210 -2.54 -6.78 21.18
N ILE A 211 -2.29 -7.31 19.98
CA ILE A 211 -2.92 -8.54 19.48
C ILE A 211 -2.74 -9.71 20.46
N SER A 212 -1.54 -9.94 21.00
CA SER A 212 -1.31 -11.04 21.96
C SER A 212 -2.12 -10.86 23.25
N LYS A 213 -2.26 -9.62 23.75
CA LYS A 213 -3.06 -9.33 24.95
C LYS A 213 -4.55 -9.54 24.68
N LEU A 214 -5.03 -9.11 23.51
CA LEU A 214 -6.42 -9.32 23.08
C LEU A 214 -6.73 -10.81 22.96
N TYR A 215 -5.80 -11.61 22.45
CA TYR A 215 -5.97 -13.06 22.36
C TYR A 215 -6.04 -13.72 23.75
N ASP A 216 -5.17 -13.31 24.68
CA ASP A 216 -5.22 -13.82 26.06
C ASP A 216 -6.52 -13.45 26.77
N GLU A 217 -7.05 -12.26 26.53
CA GLU A 217 -8.36 -11.84 27.04
C GLU A 217 -9.49 -12.64 26.40
N PHE A 218 -9.46 -12.84 25.08
CA PHE A 218 -10.43 -13.63 24.33
C PHE A 218 -10.51 -15.06 24.86
N LYS A 219 -9.36 -15.72 25.08
CA LYS A 219 -9.30 -17.09 25.65
C LYS A 219 -9.94 -17.23 27.03
N ARG A 220 -10.01 -16.14 27.81
CA ARG A 220 -10.62 -16.14 29.16
C ARG A 220 -12.14 -15.96 29.11
N GLN A 221 -12.69 -15.51 27.98
CA GLN A 221 -14.12 -15.35 27.83
C GLN A 221 -14.80 -16.71 27.60
N PRO A 222 -16.03 -16.90 28.09
CA PRO A 222 -16.81 -18.08 27.71
C PRO A 222 -17.01 -18.10 26.20
N LYS A 223 -16.95 -19.30 25.60
CA LYS A 223 -17.25 -19.48 24.18
C LYS A 223 -18.65 -18.92 23.87
N SER A 224 -18.77 -18.20 22.75
CA SER A 224 -20.03 -17.60 22.30
C SER A 224 -20.70 -18.53 21.28
N PRO A 225 -21.86 -19.14 21.61
CA PRO A 225 -22.63 -19.94 20.66
C PRO A 225 -23.10 -19.11 19.45
N GLU A 226 -23.27 -17.80 19.60
CA GLU A 226 -23.62 -16.88 18.52
C GLU A 226 -22.47 -16.72 17.52
N LEU A 227 -21.24 -16.57 18.02
CA LEU A 227 -20.05 -16.47 17.17
C LEU A 227 -19.81 -17.79 16.43
N GLU A 228 -19.90 -18.92 17.14
CA GLU A 228 -19.79 -20.24 16.53
C GLU A 228 -20.85 -20.44 15.43
N ARG A 229 -22.11 -20.11 15.73
CA ARG A 229 -23.19 -20.19 14.74
C ARG A 229 -22.93 -19.28 13.54
N LEU A 230 -22.37 -18.09 13.74
CA LEU A 230 -22.04 -17.20 12.65
C LEU A 230 -20.97 -17.84 11.74
N LEU A 231 -19.86 -18.34 12.31
CA LEU A 231 -18.79 -18.99 11.56
C LEU A 231 -19.25 -20.25 10.79
N GLN A 232 -20.22 -20.98 11.33
CA GLN A 232 -20.77 -22.17 10.66
C GLN A 232 -21.68 -21.82 9.47
N ASN A 233 -22.26 -20.62 9.45
CA ASN A 233 -23.27 -20.22 8.47
C ASN A 233 -22.79 -19.14 7.49
N THR A 234 -21.55 -18.67 7.60
CA THR A 234 -21.00 -17.64 6.72
C THR A 234 -19.71 -18.10 6.04
N LEU A 235 -19.53 -17.65 4.79
CA LEU A 235 -18.21 -17.60 4.18
C LEU A 235 -17.52 -16.34 4.72
N LEU A 236 -16.43 -16.53 5.47
CA LEU A 236 -15.78 -15.45 6.23
C LEU A 236 -15.34 -14.30 5.33
N ASP A 237 -14.66 -14.62 4.23
CA ASP A 237 -14.18 -13.65 3.25
C ASP A 237 -15.33 -12.77 2.71
N ASP A 238 -16.46 -13.39 2.36
CA ASP A 238 -17.63 -12.68 1.83
C ASP A 238 -18.30 -11.81 2.90
N PHE A 239 -18.35 -12.31 4.14
CA PHE A 239 -18.92 -11.59 5.26
C PHE A 239 -18.06 -10.37 5.65
N THR A 240 -16.75 -10.55 5.80
CA THR A 240 -15.81 -9.46 6.06
C THR A 240 -15.85 -8.43 4.94
N ARG A 241 -15.88 -8.85 3.66
CA ARG A 241 -16.02 -7.94 2.52
C ARG A 241 -17.33 -7.16 2.57
N THR A 242 -18.42 -7.80 2.96
CA THR A 242 -19.71 -7.12 3.16
C THR A 242 -19.58 -6.04 4.24
N ILE A 243 -19.05 -6.39 5.41
CA ILE A 243 -18.81 -5.42 6.50
C ILE A 243 -17.92 -4.27 6.04
N TYR A 244 -16.85 -4.56 5.31
CA TYR A 244 -15.94 -3.55 4.77
C TYR A 244 -16.64 -2.56 3.84
N ASN A 245 -17.54 -3.06 2.98
CA ASN A 245 -18.33 -2.22 2.07
C ASN A 245 -19.31 -1.32 2.81
N TYR A 246 -19.97 -1.82 3.86
CA TYR A 246 -20.77 -0.98 4.76
C TYR A 246 -19.91 0.05 5.51
N GLY A 247 -18.65 -0.30 5.82
CA GLY A 247 -17.73 0.52 6.62
C GLY A 247 -18.15 0.70 8.08
N ASN A 248 -19.28 0.12 8.48
CA ASN A 248 -19.83 0.16 9.83
C ASN A 248 -20.78 -1.03 10.05
N ILE A 249 -20.51 -1.82 11.09
CA ILE A 249 -21.36 -2.96 11.45
C ILE A 249 -22.77 -2.55 11.89
N ILE A 250 -22.94 -1.35 12.45
CA ILE A 250 -24.24 -0.84 12.90
C ILE A 250 -25.19 -0.66 11.71
N LEU A 251 -24.68 -0.11 10.60
CA LEU A 251 -25.46 0.07 9.38
C LEU A 251 -25.93 -1.28 8.81
N LEU A 252 -25.05 -2.29 8.80
CA LEU A 252 -25.42 -3.65 8.40
C LEU A 252 -26.55 -4.20 9.28
N ILE A 253 -26.47 -4.01 10.60
CA ILE A 253 -27.50 -4.46 11.54
C ILE A 253 -28.84 -3.76 11.29
N GLU A 254 -28.83 -2.46 11.00
CA GLU A 254 -30.02 -1.67 10.69
C GLU A 254 -30.70 -2.17 9.41
N ASP A 255 -29.93 -2.41 8.35
CA ASP A 255 -30.45 -2.90 7.07
C ASP A 255 -30.96 -4.34 7.19
N LEU A 256 -30.30 -5.20 7.97
CA LEU A 256 -30.78 -6.56 8.26
C LEU A 256 -32.08 -6.58 9.06
N LYS A 257 -32.24 -5.67 10.04
CA LYS A 257 -33.52 -5.49 10.74
C LYS A 257 -34.61 -5.06 9.77
N LYS A 258 -34.30 -4.13 8.86
CA LYS A 258 -35.28 -3.69 7.86
C LYS A 258 -35.67 -4.80 6.91
N LEU A 259 -34.72 -5.65 6.53
CA LEU A 259 -34.98 -6.83 5.71
C LEU A 259 -35.94 -7.80 6.41
N ASP A 260 -35.72 -8.09 7.71
CA ASP A 260 -36.61 -8.94 8.51
C ASP A 260 -38.04 -8.37 8.60
N GLU A 261 -38.18 -7.06 8.80
CA GLU A 261 -39.49 -6.40 8.76
C GLU A 261 -40.20 -6.62 7.41
N LEU A 262 -39.48 -6.50 6.30
CA LEU A 262 -40.02 -6.65 4.95
C LEU A 262 -40.37 -8.10 4.63
N THR A 263 -39.56 -9.07 5.04
CA THR A 263 -39.87 -10.50 4.82
C THR A 263 -41.08 -10.94 5.63
N SER A 264 -41.30 -10.35 6.82
CA SER A 264 -42.49 -10.62 7.64
C SER A 264 -43.83 -10.28 6.94
N LEU A 265 -43.82 -9.38 5.95
CA LEU A 265 -45.02 -9.03 5.17
C LEU A 265 -45.55 -10.21 4.35
N PHE A 266 -44.66 -11.10 3.90
CA PHE A 266 -45.02 -12.29 3.14
C PHE A 266 -45.62 -13.40 4.04
N ASN A 267 -45.32 -13.39 5.34
CA ASN A 267 -45.91 -14.32 6.30
C ASN A 267 -47.31 -13.89 6.77
N LYS A 268 -47.70 -12.64 6.52
CA LYS A 268 -49.05 -12.12 6.83
C LYS A 268 -50.05 -12.33 5.69
N SER A 269 -49.60 -12.84 4.54
CA SER A 269 -50.41 -13.04 3.33
C SER A 269 -50.80 -14.51 3.07
N THR A 270 -50.55 -15.39 4.05
CA THR A 270 -51.06 -16.77 4.17
C THR A 270 -51.88 -16.91 5.44
#